data_AF-A0A8K0HEP2-F1
#
_entry.id   AF-A0A8K0HEP2-F1
#
_cell.length_a   1.000
_cell.length_b   1.000
_cell.length_c   1.000
_cell.angle_alpha   90.00
_cell.angle_beta   90.00
_cell.angle_gamma   90.00
#
_symmetry.space_group_name_H-M   'P 1'
#
loop_
_entity.id
_entity.type
_entity.pdbx_description
1 polymer ?
#
loop_
_entity_poly.entity_id
_entity_poly.type
_entity_poly.pdbx_seq_one_letter_code
_entity_poly.pdbx_strand_id
1 'polypeptide(L)'
;MGTGRDWEQTGPKPSLIVVAIQFVTVMMVLNTWQYFMHRLLHHKKFLYKHIHYYHHRLVVPYAFRALYNHPLEGLLIETIGGALSFLLSEMSPQVSIFFFSFGTIKLVDDHYRLWLHDNPFHIFFTNNLAYHDVHHQLYGTKYNFSQPFFVMWDKILGTHMPCSLKKRTDGGFETRPLKEVTGRDKEQIGPKPSLIVVAIQFVAAMVVLDTWQYFMHKLLHHNKFLYKHIHSHHHRLVVPHTFGALYNHPLEGLLIDTIGGALSFLLSGMSRRVSIFFFSFATIKSVDDNCGL
;
A
#
# COMPACT_ATOMS: atom_id res chain seq x y z
N MET A 1 6.32 -44.30 -14.20
CA MET A 1 4.90 -44.06 -14.54
C MET A 1 4.13 -43.94 -13.23
N GLY A 2 3.38 -42.84 -13.06
CA GLY A 2 2.69 -42.42 -11.82
C GLY A 2 3.64 -41.70 -10.85
N THR A 3 3.45 -40.45 -10.43
CA THR A 3 2.20 -39.81 -10.00
C THR A 3 2.17 -38.32 -10.39
N GLY A 4 1.33 -37.96 -11.36
CA GLY A 4 0.86 -36.58 -11.49
C GLY A 4 -0.02 -36.29 -10.28
N ARG A 5 0.37 -35.34 -9.43
CA ARG A 5 -0.49 -34.84 -8.37
C ARG A 5 -1.46 -33.84 -8.99
N ASP A 6 -2.71 -34.29 -9.10
CA ASP A 6 -3.87 -33.50 -9.47
C ASP A 6 -3.97 -32.26 -8.56
N TRP A 7 -3.58 -31.09 -9.08
CA TRP A 7 -3.83 -29.79 -8.45
C TRP A 7 -5.05 -29.08 -9.04
N GLU A 8 -5.79 -29.76 -9.93
CA GLU A 8 -7.16 -29.36 -10.24
C GLU A 8 -8.00 -29.52 -8.97
N GLN A 9 -8.24 -28.39 -8.29
CA GLN A 9 -9.28 -28.30 -7.28
C GLN A 9 -10.62 -28.61 -7.95
N THR A 10 -11.03 -29.87 -7.91
CA THR A 10 -12.32 -30.40 -8.40
C THR A 10 -13.48 -30.10 -7.44
N GLY A 11 -13.38 -28.99 -6.69
CA GLY A 11 -14.47 -28.50 -5.86
C GLY A 11 -15.50 -27.72 -6.69
N PRO A 12 -16.79 -27.71 -6.31
CA PRO A 12 -17.76 -26.84 -6.95
C PRO A 12 -17.30 -25.39 -6.85
N LYS A 13 -17.30 -24.67 -7.98
CA LYS A 13 -16.99 -23.22 -7.99
C LYS A 13 -17.88 -22.53 -6.96
N PRO A 14 -17.33 -21.68 -6.08
CA PRO A 14 -18.13 -20.99 -5.08
C PRO A 14 -19.21 -20.18 -5.80
N SER A 15 -20.43 -20.23 -5.28
CA SER A 15 -21.52 -19.45 -5.86
C SER A 15 -21.19 -17.96 -5.80
N LEU A 16 -21.69 -17.17 -6.75
CA LEU A 16 -21.48 -15.72 -6.76
C LEU A 16 -21.95 -15.05 -5.46
N ILE A 17 -22.97 -15.61 -4.80
CA ILE A 17 -23.48 -15.13 -3.51
C ILE A 17 -22.43 -15.34 -2.41
N VAL A 18 -21.79 -16.52 -2.36
CA VAL A 18 -20.72 -16.80 -1.40
C VAL A 18 -19.55 -15.84 -1.62
N VAL A 19 -19.12 -15.66 -2.88
CA VAL A 19 -18.04 -14.71 -3.21
C VAL A 19 -18.42 -13.28 -2.81
N ALA A 20 -19.66 -12.85 -3.06
CA ALA A 20 -20.13 -11.53 -2.67
C ALA A 20 -20.13 -11.34 -1.15
N ILE A 21 -20.59 -12.34 -0.38
CA ILE A 21 -20.55 -12.32 1.09
C ILE A 21 -19.10 -12.24 1.57
N GLN A 22 -18.19 -13.03 1.00
CA GLN A 22 -16.76 -13.00 1.33
C GLN A 22 -16.16 -11.61 1.08
N PHE A 23 -16.48 -10.98 -0.05
CA PHE A 23 -16.09 -9.61 -0.40
C PHE A 23 -16.60 -8.59 0.62
N VAL A 24 -17.87 -8.66 1.01
CA VAL A 24 -18.43 -7.76 2.03
C VAL A 24 -17.75 -8.00 3.38
N THR A 25 -17.55 -9.25 3.79
CA THR A 25 -16.89 -9.59 5.06
C THR A 25 -15.47 -9.04 5.11
N VAL A 26 -14.65 -9.28 4.09
CA VAL A 26 -13.28 -8.76 4.06
C VAL A 26 -13.24 -7.24 4.06
N MET A 27 -14.15 -6.57 3.33
CA MET A 27 -14.23 -5.10 3.33
C MET A 27 -14.53 -4.61 4.74
N MET A 28 -15.51 -5.21 5.43
CA MET A 28 -15.92 -4.80 6.77
C MET A 28 -14.84 -5.05 7.82
N VAL A 29 -14.19 -6.21 7.80
CA VAL A 29 -13.09 -6.53 8.72
C VAL A 29 -11.92 -5.59 8.50
N LEU A 30 -11.50 -5.40 7.24
CA LEU A 30 -10.38 -4.52 6.91
C LEU A 30 -10.68 -3.07 7.29
N ASN A 31 -11.87 -2.54 6.94
CA ASN A 31 -12.26 -1.17 7.31
C ASN A 31 -12.28 -0.95 8.83
N THR A 32 -12.69 -1.98 9.57
CA THR A 32 -12.74 -1.94 11.04
C THR A 32 -11.34 -1.91 11.63
N TRP A 33 -10.47 -2.84 11.22
CA TRP A 33 -9.09 -2.90 11.69
C TRP A 33 -8.34 -1.59 11.39
N GLN A 34 -8.41 -1.16 10.13
CA GLN A 34 -7.78 0.06 9.63
C GLN A 34 -8.22 1.29 10.42
N TYR A 35 -9.53 1.47 10.62
CA TYR A 35 -10.04 2.62 11.38
C TYR A 35 -9.48 2.67 12.81
N PHE A 36 -9.58 1.58 13.55
CA PHE A 36 -9.19 1.58 14.97
C PHE A 36 -7.67 1.72 15.13
N MET A 37 -6.89 1.04 14.29
CA MET A 37 -5.44 1.17 14.32
C MET A 37 -4.96 2.56 13.90
N HIS A 38 -5.54 3.10 12.83
CA HIS A 38 -5.22 4.45 12.35
C HIS A 38 -5.55 5.50 13.42
N ARG A 39 -6.74 5.42 14.01
CA ARG A 39 -7.13 6.30 15.13
C ARG A 39 -6.22 6.13 16.34
N LEU A 40 -5.80 4.91 16.68
CA LEU A 40 -4.88 4.65 17.79
C LEU A 40 -3.51 5.32 17.57
N LEU A 41 -2.97 5.22 16.36
CA LEU A 41 -1.71 5.83 15.96
C LEU A 41 -1.74 7.35 16.09
N HIS A 42 -2.86 7.98 15.74
CA HIS A 42 -3.07 9.41 15.96
C HIS A 42 -3.29 9.79 17.43
N HIS A 43 -4.06 8.98 18.15
CA HIS A 43 -4.51 9.32 19.50
C HIS A 43 -3.36 9.24 20.52
N LYS A 44 -2.45 8.27 20.38
CA LYS A 44 -1.30 8.12 21.27
C LYS A 44 -0.12 8.95 20.74
N LYS A 45 0.24 10.01 21.46
CA LYS A 45 1.36 10.91 21.13
C LYS A 45 2.66 10.18 20.79
N PHE A 46 2.97 9.09 21.50
CA PHE A 46 4.16 8.29 21.23
C PHE A 46 4.10 7.62 19.86
N LEU A 47 2.99 6.96 19.53
CA LEU A 47 2.80 6.28 18.25
C LEU A 47 2.79 7.29 17.10
N TYR A 48 2.11 8.43 17.28
CA TYR A 48 2.12 9.48 16.28
C TYR A 48 3.55 9.96 16.02
N LYS A 49 4.27 10.42 17.05
CA LYS A 49 5.59 11.04 16.87
C LYS A 49 6.65 10.11 16.27
N HIS A 50 6.60 8.81 16.57
CA HIS A 50 7.68 7.87 16.21
C HIS A 50 7.30 6.91 15.08
N ILE A 51 6.02 6.75 14.76
CA ILE A 51 5.55 5.79 13.74
C ILE A 51 4.77 6.56 12.68
N HIS A 52 3.66 7.18 13.07
CA HIS A 52 2.71 7.74 12.10
C HIS A 52 3.10 9.10 11.52
N TYR A 53 4.03 9.81 12.18
CA TYR A 53 4.61 11.05 11.71
C TYR A 53 5.26 10.87 10.34
N TYR A 54 5.85 9.70 10.05
CA TYR A 54 6.47 9.44 8.74
C TYR A 54 5.45 9.47 7.60
N HIS A 55 4.23 8.98 7.86
CA HIS A 55 3.11 9.06 6.92
C HIS A 55 2.61 10.51 6.76
N HIS A 56 2.51 11.27 7.86
CA HIS A 56 2.02 12.65 7.88
C HIS A 56 3.04 13.76 7.58
N ARG A 57 4.35 13.47 7.54
CA ARG A 57 5.38 14.50 7.32
C ARG A 57 5.34 15.09 5.92
N LEU A 58 4.85 14.31 4.97
CA LEU A 58 4.54 14.83 3.64
C LEU A 58 3.14 15.44 3.78
N VAL A 59 2.81 16.58 3.18
CA VAL A 59 1.43 17.15 3.24
C VAL A 59 0.63 16.91 1.93
N VAL A 60 1.32 16.64 0.82
CA VAL A 60 0.73 16.34 -0.49
C VAL A 60 0.52 14.84 -0.73
N PRO A 61 -0.71 14.29 -0.69
CA PRO A 61 -0.98 12.92 -1.11
C PRO A 61 -0.65 12.71 -2.60
N TYR A 62 0.09 11.64 -2.89
CA TYR A 62 0.29 11.07 -4.23
C TYR A 62 0.38 9.55 -4.06
N ALA A 63 0.06 8.75 -5.08
CA ALA A 63 -0.16 7.29 -5.00
C ALA A 63 0.84 6.50 -4.11
N PHE A 64 2.15 6.74 -4.25
CA PHE A 64 3.19 6.03 -3.46
C PHE A 64 3.25 6.42 -1.99
N ARG A 65 2.64 7.54 -1.58
CA ARG A 65 2.50 7.89 -0.17
C ARG A 65 1.72 6.84 0.60
N ALA A 66 0.77 6.19 -0.05
CA ALA A 66 -0.08 5.21 0.62
C ALA A 66 0.75 4.11 1.33
N LEU A 67 1.93 3.80 0.78
CA LEU A 67 2.90 2.84 1.32
C LEU A 67 4.11 3.51 2.00
N TYR A 68 4.15 4.85 2.02
CA TYR A 68 5.20 5.61 2.68
C TYR A 68 4.86 5.78 4.15
N ASN A 69 5.19 4.76 4.91
CA ASN A 69 4.94 4.71 6.34
C ASN A 69 6.16 4.11 7.06
N HIS A 70 6.16 4.23 8.39
CA HIS A 70 7.17 3.55 9.20
C HIS A 70 6.97 2.02 9.07
N PRO A 71 8.00 1.16 9.04
CA PRO A 71 7.80 -0.28 8.84
C PRO A 71 6.84 -0.94 9.84
N LEU A 72 6.83 -0.48 11.10
CA LEU A 72 5.85 -0.93 12.10
C LEU A 72 4.42 -0.51 11.78
N GLU A 73 4.23 0.62 11.11
CA GLU A 73 2.92 1.05 10.63
C GLU A 73 2.41 0.12 9.54
N GLY A 74 3.23 -0.14 8.52
CA GLY A 74 2.92 -1.11 7.47
C GLY A 74 2.62 -2.50 8.05
N LEU A 75 3.41 -2.97 9.02
CA LEU A 75 3.14 -4.23 9.71
C LEU A 75 1.79 -4.22 10.44
N LEU A 76 1.53 -3.20 11.26
CA LEU A 76 0.34 -3.15 12.11
C LEU A 76 -0.94 -2.93 11.32
N ILE A 77 -0.90 -2.01 10.35
CA ILE A 77 -2.07 -1.60 9.60
C ILE A 77 -2.29 -2.49 8.38
N GLU A 78 -1.26 -2.69 7.55
CA GLU A 78 -1.39 -3.38 6.26
C GLU A 78 -1.26 -4.89 6.43
N THR A 79 -0.16 -5.38 7.00
CA THR A 79 0.11 -6.83 7.06
C THR A 79 -0.85 -7.54 8.00
N ILE A 80 -0.97 -7.10 9.25
CA ILE A 80 -1.87 -7.75 10.22
C ILE A 80 -3.33 -7.52 9.82
N GLY A 81 -3.69 -6.32 9.35
CA GLY A 81 -5.04 -6.02 8.87
C GLY A 81 -5.45 -6.87 7.68
N GLY A 82 -4.58 -6.99 6.68
CA GLY A 82 -4.78 -7.84 5.50
C GLY A 82 -4.88 -9.32 5.86
N ALA A 83 -3.94 -9.83 6.67
CA ALA A 83 -3.94 -11.22 7.12
C ALA A 83 -5.21 -11.58 7.92
N LEU A 84 -5.61 -10.73 8.87
CA LEU A 84 -6.82 -10.94 9.65
C LEU A 84 -8.07 -10.94 8.76
N SER A 85 -8.15 -10.01 7.82
CA SER A 85 -9.29 -9.90 6.90
C SER A 85 -9.37 -11.10 5.95
N PHE A 86 -8.23 -11.58 5.45
CA PHE A 86 -8.16 -12.81 4.67
C PHE A 86 -8.66 -14.01 5.47
N LEU A 87 -8.13 -14.23 6.67
CA LEU A 87 -8.49 -15.38 7.50
C LEU A 87 -9.97 -15.39 7.89
N LEU A 88 -10.53 -14.24 8.28
CA LEU A 88 -11.92 -14.14 8.74
C LEU A 88 -12.95 -14.15 7.60
N SER A 89 -12.53 -13.84 6.38
CA SER A 89 -13.41 -13.90 5.21
C SER A 89 -13.57 -15.30 4.63
N GLU A 90 -12.72 -16.26 5.04
CA GLU A 90 -12.70 -17.63 4.52
C GLU A 90 -12.61 -17.71 2.99
N MET A 91 -12.08 -16.66 2.36
CA MET A 91 -11.94 -16.60 0.91
C MET A 91 -10.85 -17.56 0.43
N SER A 92 -11.05 -18.14 -0.75
CA SER A 92 -10.00 -18.93 -1.38
C SER A 92 -8.83 -18.02 -1.79
N PRO A 93 -7.61 -18.58 -1.96
CA PRO A 93 -6.48 -17.81 -2.47
C PRO A 93 -6.76 -17.11 -3.81
N GLN A 94 -7.59 -17.71 -4.67
CA GLN A 94 -7.96 -17.09 -5.95
C GLN A 94 -8.86 -15.87 -5.74
N VAL A 95 -9.88 -15.97 -4.89
CA VAL A 95 -10.78 -14.85 -4.56
C VAL A 95 -10.01 -13.73 -3.85
N SER A 96 -9.03 -14.07 -3.01
CA SER A 96 -8.21 -13.09 -2.31
C SER A 96 -7.31 -12.28 -3.23
N ILE A 97 -6.76 -12.90 -4.27
CA ILE A 97 -5.98 -12.19 -5.29
C ILE A 97 -6.81 -11.08 -5.92
N PHE A 98 -8.04 -11.37 -6.35
CA PHE A 98 -8.93 -10.36 -6.92
C PHE A 98 -9.25 -9.25 -5.90
N PHE A 99 -9.55 -9.62 -4.66
CA PHE A 99 -9.90 -8.66 -3.62
C PHE A 99 -8.73 -7.73 -3.27
N PHE A 100 -7.54 -8.27 -3.00
CA PHE A 100 -6.38 -7.46 -2.63
C PHE A 100 -5.84 -6.64 -3.80
N SER A 101 -5.97 -7.12 -5.04
CA SER A 101 -5.68 -6.31 -6.24
C SER A 101 -6.60 -5.10 -6.31
N PHE A 102 -7.91 -5.32 -6.12
CA PHE A 102 -8.89 -4.25 -6.02
C PHE A 102 -8.57 -3.28 -4.88
N GLY A 103 -8.19 -3.79 -3.71
CA GLY A 103 -7.76 -3.00 -2.56
C GLY A 103 -6.56 -2.12 -2.83
N THR A 104 -5.54 -2.63 -3.54
CA THR A 104 -4.35 -1.86 -3.93
C THR A 104 -4.71 -0.75 -4.92
N ILE A 105 -5.55 -1.03 -5.91
CA ILE A 105 -6.03 -0.01 -6.84
C ILE A 105 -6.79 1.08 -6.07
N LYS A 106 -7.66 0.69 -5.14
CA LYS A 106 -8.41 1.63 -4.30
C LYS A 106 -7.51 2.47 -3.41
N LEU A 107 -6.47 1.87 -2.82
CA LEU A 107 -5.48 2.57 -2.02
C LEU A 107 -4.75 3.64 -2.84
N VAL A 108 -4.36 3.30 -4.06
CA VAL A 108 -3.73 4.23 -5.01
C VAL A 108 -4.70 5.36 -5.36
N ASP A 109 -5.97 5.03 -5.65
CA ASP A 109 -7.03 5.99 -5.97
C ASP A 109 -7.22 7.03 -4.86
N ASP A 110 -7.25 6.59 -3.60
CA ASP A 110 -7.39 7.47 -2.42
C ASP A 110 -6.21 8.43 -2.20
N HIS A 111 -5.11 8.23 -2.92
CA HIS A 111 -3.91 9.02 -2.82
C HIS A 111 -3.49 9.67 -4.13
N TYR A 112 -4.13 9.36 -5.25
CA TYR A 112 -3.77 9.87 -6.57
C TYR A 112 -4.39 11.24 -6.82
N ARG A 113 -3.57 12.29 -6.85
CA ARG A 113 -4.01 13.71 -6.90
C ARG A 113 -4.75 14.18 -8.16
N LEU A 114 -4.98 13.31 -9.13
CA LEU A 114 -5.72 13.66 -10.33
C LEU A 114 -7.17 13.23 -10.12
N TRP A 115 -8.02 14.22 -9.84
CA TRP A 115 -9.46 14.02 -9.77
C TRP A 115 -10.01 13.69 -11.17
N LEU A 116 -10.17 12.40 -11.45
CA LEU A 116 -10.81 11.93 -12.66
C LEU A 116 -12.33 12.06 -12.50
N HIS A 117 -12.94 12.88 -13.36
CA HIS A 117 -14.37 13.20 -13.29
C HIS A 117 -15.27 11.95 -13.36
N ASP A 118 -14.84 10.94 -14.12
CA ASP A 118 -15.61 9.70 -14.37
C ASP A 118 -15.02 8.47 -13.67
N ASN A 119 -14.38 8.68 -12.51
CA ASN A 119 -13.82 7.57 -11.73
C ASN A 119 -14.93 6.70 -11.10
N PRO A 120 -15.08 5.42 -11.49
CA PRO A 120 -16.12 4.56 -10.95
C PRO A 120 -15.99 4.35 -9.44
N PHE A 121 -14.78 4.42 -8.87
CA PHE A 121 -14.58 4.29 -7.42
C PHE A 121 -15.31 5.37 -6.62
N HIS A 122 -15.39 6.60 -7.15
CA HIS A 122 -16.06 7.71 -6.47
C HIS A 122 -17.58 7.54 -6.42
N ILE A 123 -18.15 6.70 -7.29
CA ILE A 123 -19.58 6.37 -7.31
C ILE A 123 -19.91 5.38 -6.18
N PHE A 124 -19.06 4.37 -6.00
CA PHE A 124 -19.31 3.28 -5.05
C PHE A 124 -18.73 3.55 -3.65
N PHE A 125 -17.69 4.38 -3.53
CA PHE A 125 -16.99 4.64 -2.29
C PHE A 125 -16.92 6.14 -1.98
N THR A 126 -17.53 6.52 -0.88
CA THR A 126 -17.42 7.89 -0.34
C THR A 126 -16.09 8.12 0.37
N ASN A 127 -15.38 7.03 0.72
CA ASN A 127 -13.99 7.08 1.10
C ASN A 127 -13.18 7.24 -0.20
N ASN A 128 -12.64 8.43 -0.43
CA ASN A 128 -11.95 8.79 -1.67
C ASN A 128 -10.82 9.77 -1.39
N LEU A 129 -10.13 10.18 -2.45
CA LEU A 129 -9.04 11.16 -2.38
C LEU A 129 -9.40 12.42 -1.59
N ALA A 130 -10.58 13.01 -1.80
CA ALA A 130 -10.95 14.26 -1.14
C ALA A 130 -11.14 14.05 0.37
N TYR A 131 -11.83 12.97 0.74
CA TYR A 131 -12.01 12.59 2.12
C TYR A 131 -10.66 12.41 2.84
N HIS A 132 -9.71 11.75 2.20
CA HIS A 132 -8.39 11.45 2.77
C HIS A 132 -7.43 12.66 2.71
N ASP A 133 -7.48 13.49 1.67
CA ASP A 133 -6.68 14.73 1.57
C ASP A 133 -7.03 15.70 2.71
N VAL A 134 -8.30 15.80 3.12
CA VAL A 134 -8.68 16.57 4.31
C VAL A 134 -8.00 16.05 5.56
N HIS A 135 -7.89 14.74 5.75
CA HIS A 135 -7.21 14.15 6.91
C HIS A 135 -5.72 14.53 6.98
N HIS A 136 -5.04 14.56 5.82
CA HIS A 136 -3.63 14.91 5.70
C HIS A 136 -3.31 16.41 5.88
N GLN A 137 -4.31 17.27 5.83
CA GLN A 137 -4.14 18.69 6.11
C GLN A 137 -3.79 18.90 7.60
N LEU A 138 -3.08 19.99 7.92
CA LEU A 138 -2.55 20.25 9.28
C LEU A 138 -3.63 20.17 10.38
N TYR A 139 -4.86 20.60 10.06
CA TYR A 139 -6.01 20.58 10.97
C TYR A 139 -6.84 19.28 10.88
N GLY A 140 -6.61 18.46 9.86
CA GLY A 140 -7.36 17.25 9.54
C GLY A 140 -7.00 16.02 10.35
N THR A 141 -5.84 16.02 11.01
CA THR A 141 -5.27 14.89 11.77
C THR A 141 -6.13 14.35 12.92
N LYS A 142 -7.29 14.96 13.18
CA LYS A 142 -8.27 14.56 14.20
C LYS A 142 -9.54 13.92 13.62
N TYR A 143 -9.66 13.86 12.30
CA TYR A 143 -10.88 13.47 11.59
C TYR A 143 -10.57 12.51 10.44
N ASN A 144 -11.57 11.82 9.93
CA ASN A 144 -11.51 11.01 8.70
C ASN A 144 -10.50 9.84 8.76
N PHE A 145 -10.53 9.02 9.81
CA PHE A 145 -9.58 7.91 10.01
C PHE A 145 -9.90 6.66 9.19
N SER A 146 -11.14 6.48 8.74
CA SER A 146 -11.58 5.27 8.06
C SER A 146 -10.85 5.15 6.73
N GLN A 147 -10.43 3.94 6.42
CA GLN A 147 -9.89 3.52 5.12
C GLN A 147 -10.04 2.00 5.02
N PRO A 148 -10.09 1.40 3.82
CA PRO A 148 -10.04 2.06 2.51
C PRO A 148 -11.41 2.22 1.81
N PHE A 149 -12.50 1.58 2.28
CA PHE A 149 -13.75 1.52 1.51
C PHE A 149 -14.84 2.45 2.02
N PHE A 150 -15.14 2.40 3.32
CA PHE A 150 -16.27 3.11 3.90
C PHE A 150 -15.83 4.20 4.87
N VAL A 151 -16.69 5.20 5.09
CA VAL A 151 -16.53 6.25 6.12
C VAL A 151 -17.38 5.97 7.37
N MET A 152 -17.88 4.74 7.48
CA MET A 152 -18.89 4.31 8.45
C MET A 152 -18.44 4.58 9.89
N TRP A 153 -17.22 4.17 10.25
CA TRP A 153 -16.72 4.33 11.61
C TRP A 153 -16.52 5.79 12.01
N ASP A 154 -16.10 6.65 11.08
CA ASP A 154 -16.04 8.09 11.33
C ASP A 154 -17.42 8.72 11.57
N LYS A 155 -18.46 8.21 10.89
CA LYS A 155 -19.84 8.65 11.14
C LYS A 155 -20.36 8.15 12.47
N ILE A 156 -20.15 6.86 12.78
CA ILE A 156 -20.62 6.23 14.05
C ILE A 156 -19.95 6.89 15.26
N LEU A 157 -18.65 7.17 15.17
CA LEU A 157 -17.84 7.64 16.31
C LEU A 157 -17.60 9.16 16.29
N GLY A 158 -18.26 9.89 15.40
CA GLY A 158 -18.26 11.35 15.36
C GLY A 158 -16.93 11.97 14.92
N THR A 159 -16.09 11.25 14.18
CA THR A 159 -14.80 11.73 13.65
C THR A 159 -14.85 12.11 12.16
N HIS A 160 -16.04 12.16 11.55
CA HIS A 160 -16.22 12.54 10.15
C HIS A 160 -16.17 14.06 9.92
N MET A 161 -15.28 14.51 9.03
CA MET A 161 -15.18 15.87 8.52
C MET A 161 -15.58 15.92 7.03
N PRO A 162 -16.71 16.58 6.70
CA PRO A 162 -17.14 16.72 5.32
C PRO A 162 -16.28 17.72 4.53
N CYS A 163 -16.16 17.50 3.22
CA CYS A 163 -15.27 18.25 2.34
C CYS A 163 -15.94 18.69 1.04
N SER A 164 -15.34 19.67 0.37
CA SER A 164 -15.73 20.19 -0.94
C SER A 164 -14.51 20.35 -1.82
N LEU A 165 -14.69 20.20 -3.14
CA LEU A 165 -13.63 20.40 -4.12
C LEU A 165 -13.75 21.79 -4.74
N LYS A 166 -12.65 22.53 -4.73
CA LYS A 166 -12.52 23.82 -5.40
C LYS A 166 -11.56 23.71 -6.57
N LYS A 167 -11.99 24.12 -7.75
CA LYS A 167 -11.13 24.19 -8.93
C LYS A 167 -10.07 25.26 -8.73
N ARG A 168 -8.80 24.92 -9.00
CA ARG A 168 -7.69 25.87 -8.88
C ARG A 168 -7.49 26.67 -10.17
N THR A 169 -6.90 27.86 -10.04
CA THR A 169 -6.61 28.76 -11.16
C THR A 169 -5.50 28.25 -12.08
N ASP A 170 -4.61 27.40 -11.57
CA ASP A 170 -3.51 26.74 -12.31
C ASP A 170 -3.88 25.35 -12.87
N GLY A 171 -5.16 24.96 -12.74
CA GLY A 171 -5.65 23.62 -13.10
C GLY A 171 -5.69 22.65 -11.92
N GLY A 172 -6.53 21.61 -12.02
CA GLY A 172 -6.76 20.65 -10.94
C GLY A 172 -7.73 21.12 -9.85
N PHE A 173 -7.82 20.34 -8.76
CA PHE A 173 -8.73 20.57 -7.65
C PHE A 173 -7.98 20.66 -6.32
N GLU A 174 -8.49 21.47 -5.40
CA GLU A 174 -8.07 21.56 -4.00
C GLU A 174 -9.24 21.14 -3.11
N THR A 175 -8.98 20.27 -2.14
CA THR A 175 -10.00 19.87 -1.17
C THR A 175 -10.06 20.84 -0.01
N ARG A 176 -11.26 21.28 0.36
CA ARG A 176 -11.49 22.15 1.51
C ARG A 176 -12.54 21.55 2.46
N PRO A 177 -12.31 21.57 3.78
CA PRO A 177 -13.35 21.19 4.74
C PRO A 177 -14.54 22.15 4.62
N LEU A 178 -15.76 21.63 4.81
CA LEU A 178 -16.98 22.44 4.80
C LEU A 178 -17.21 23.23 6.10
N LYS A 179 -16.46 22.93 7.17
CA LYS A 179 -16.39 23.76 8.37
C LYS A 179 -15.20 24.69 8.26
N GLU A 180 -15.41 25.99 8.47
CA GLU A 180 -14.31 26.96 8.54
C GLU A 180 -13.34 26.57 9.65
N VAL A 181 -12.10 26.30 9.26
CA VAL A 181 -10.97 26.19 10.18
C VAL A 181 -9.92 27.19 9.71
N THR A 182 -9.67 28.20 10.54
CA THR A 182 -8.70 29.26 10.28
C THR A 182 -7.27 28.72 10.32
N GLY A 183 -6.62 28.65 9.16
CA GLY A 183 -5.18 28.41 9.02
C GLY A 183 -4.77 28.44 7.54
N ARG A 184 -3.87 29.35 7.17
CA ARG A 184 -3.27 29.43 5.82
C ARG A 184 -1.81 29.03 5.91
N ASP A 185 -1.40 28.04 5.12
CA ASP A 185 0.01 27.87 4.72
C ASP A 185 0.06 27.51 3.23
N LYS A 186 0.93 28.18 2.47
CA LYS A 186 1.22 27.91 1.06
C LYS A 186 2.43 27.00 0.95
N GLU A 187 2.36 26.02 0.05
CA GLU A 187 3.44 25.07 -0.23
C GLU A 187 4.48 25.67 -1.22
N GLN A 188 5.78 25.53 -0.91
CA GLN A 188 6.89 25.95 -1.77
C GLN A 188 7.43 24.79 -2.62
N ILE A 189 7.57 25.01 -3.94
CA ILE A 189 8.13 24.05 -4.90
C ILE A 189 9.61 24.39 -5.13
N GLY A 190 10.52 23.46 -4.80
CA GLY A 190 11.96 23.58 -5.08
C GLY A 190 12.33 23.30 -6.54
N PRO A 191 13.60 23.60 -6.95
CA PRO A 191 14.07 23.47 -8.33
C PRO A 191 14.05 22.01 -8.84
N LYS A 192 13.78 21.83 -10.14
CA LYS A 192 13.77 20.51 -10.81
C LYS A 192 15.21 19.98 -10.99
N PRO A 193 15.51 18.71 -10.66
CA PRO A 193 16.84 18.12 -10.87
C PRO A 193 17.14 17.92 -12.37
N SER A 194 18.43 17.93 -12.73
CA SER A 194 18.87 17.71 -14.11
C SER A 194 18.73 16.24 -14.53
N LEU A 195 18.44 16.00 -15.81
CA LEU A 195 18.13 14.67 -16.35
C LEU A 195 19.30 13.67 -16.24
N ILE A 196 20.55 14.18 -16.27
CA ILE A 196 21.77 13.38 -16.07
C ILE A 196 21.87 12.89 -14.63
N VAL A 197 21.58 13.75 -13.65
CA VAL A 197 21.59 13.36 -12.23
C VAL A 197 20.52 12.30 -11.96
N VAL A 198 19.33 12.46 -12.57
CA VAL A 198 18.26 11.46 -12.50
C VAL A 198 18.75 10.09 -13.01
N ALA A 199 19.41 10.07 -14.18
CA ALA A 199 19.90 8.82 -14.77
C ALA A 199 20.97 8.14 -13.90
N ILE A 200 21.95 8.89 -13.38
CA ILE A 200 22.99 8.36 -12.49
C ILE A 200 22.38 7.78 -11.22
N GLN A 201 21.45 8.50 -10.60
CA GLN A 201 20.74 8.06 -9.40
C GLN A 201 19.95 6.78 -9.65
N PHE A 202 19.28 6.68 -10.80
CA PHE A 202 18.52 5.50 -11.19
C PHE A 202 19.41 4.27 -11.39
N VAL A 203 20.56 4.44 -12.06
CA VAL A 203 21.54 3.35 -12.25
C VAL A 203 22.16 2.91 -10.94
N ALA A 204 22.59 3.86 -10.10
CA ALA A 204 23.14 3.55 -8.78
C ALA A 204 22.13 2.76 -7.93
N ALA A 205 20.85 3.13 -7.99
CA ALA A 205 19.78 2.44 -7.29
C ALA A 205 19.56 1.01 -7.78
N MET A 206 19.60 0.78 -9.09
CA MET A 206 19.51 -0.57 -9.67
C MET A 206 20.65 -1.44 -9.14
N VAL A 207 21.89 -0.94 -9.18
CA VAL A 207 23.06 -1.67 -8.70
C VAL A 207 22.94 -2.01 -7.21
N VAL A 208 22.54 -1.05 -6.37
CA VAL A 208 22.36 -1.29 -4.94
C VAL A 208 21.26 -2.32 -4.66
N LEU A 209 20.10 -2.19 -5.33
CA LEU A 209 18.98 -3.10 -5.12
C LEU A 209 19.31 -4.52 -5.56
N ASP A 210 19.88 -4.68 -6.76
CA ASP A 210 20.29 -5.97 -7.33
C ASP A 210 21.35 -6.66 -6.46
N THR A 211 22.37 -5.88 -6.04
CA THR A 211 23.40 -6.37 -5.12
C THR A 211 22.79 -6.86 -3.81
N TRP A 212 21.88 -6.09 -3.21
CA TRP A 212 21.21 -6.47 -1.96
C TRP A 212 20.38 -7.74 -2.13
N GLN A 213 19.54 -7.80 -3.16
CA GLN A 213 18.69 -8.94 -3.44
C GLN A 213 19.52 -10.21 -3.64
N TYR A 214 20.62 -10.14 -4.42
CA TYR A 214 21.52 -11.28 -4.62
C TYR A 214 22.08 -11.83 -3.31
N PHE A 215 22.70 -10.96 -2.49
CA PHE A 215 23.36 -11.41 -1.26
C PHE A 215 22.36 -11.91 -0.21
N MET A 216 21.19 -11.27 -0.11
CA MET A 216 20.13 -11.71 0.80
C MET A 216 19.50 -13.03 0.37
N HIS A 217 19.19 -13.17 -0.91
CA HIS A 217 18.67 -14.42 -1.43
C HIS A 217 19.67 -15.57 -1.23
N LYS A 218 20.96 -15.33 -1.51
CA LYS A 218 22.03 -16.30 -1.25
C LYS A 218 22.14 -16.67 0.23
N LEU A 219 22.06 -15.70 1.14
CA LEU A 219 22.09 -15.95 2.58
C LEU A 219 20.92 -16.83 3.03
N LEU A 220 19.71 -16.53 2.53
CA LEU A 220 18.49 -17.26 2.85
C LEU A 220 18.53 -18.71 2.37
N HIS A 221 19.19 -18.99 1.24
CA HIS A 221 19.43 -20.35 0.76
C HIS A 221 20.56 -21.08 1.50
N HIS A 222 21.63 -20.38 1.88
CA HIS A 222 22.80 -21.00 2.47
C HIS A 222 22.61 -21.34 3.95
N ASN A 223 21.90 -20.49 4.70
CA ASN A 223 21.65 -20.71 6.11
C ASN A 223 20.46 -21.67 6.30
N LYS A 224 20.73 -22.88 6.80
CA LYS A 224 19.70 -23.92 7.03
C LYS A 224 18.53 -23.46 7.89
N PHE A 225 18.78 -22.61 8.89
CA PHE A 225 17.73 -22.11 9.77
C PHE A 225 16.82 -21.13 9.03
N LEU A 226 17.40 -20.14 8.33
CA LEU A 226 16.66 -19.15 7.56
C LEU A 226 15.90 -19.81 6.42
N TYR A 227 16.52 -20.76 5.72
CA TYR A 227 15.84 -21.53 4.68
C TYR A 227 14.63 -22.26 5.26
N LYS A 228 14.83 -23.09 6.29
CA LYS A 228 13.76 -23.96 6.81
C LYS A 228 12.56 -23.17 7.33
N HIS A 229 12.78 -22.05 8.03
CA HIS A 229 11.71 -21.35 8.74
C HIS A 229 11.16 -20.13 8.00
N ILE A 230 11.92 -19.54 7.08
CA ILE A 230 11.54 -18.31 6.37
C ILE A 230 11.42 -18.63 4.88
N HIS A 231 12.55 -18.85 4.20
CA HIS A 231 12.60 -18.92 2.74
C HIS A 231 11.88 -20.13 2.14
N SER A 232 11.73 -21.22 2.89
CA SER A 232 11.01 -22.41 2.42
C SER A 232 9.54 -22.11 2.12
N HIS A 233 8.93 -21.08 2.75
CA HIS A 233 7.56 -20.66 2.46
C HIS A 233 7.42 -20.18 1.02
N HIS A 234 8.37 -19.36 0.57
CA HIS A 234 8.43 -18.88 -0.81
C HIS A 234 8.53 -20.05 -1.81
N HIS A 235 9.38 -21.04 -1.52
CA HIS A 235 9.54 -22.26 -2.35
C HIS A 235 8.37 -23.25 -2.28
N ARG A 236 7.32 -23.01 -1.47
CA ARG A 236 6.09 -23.83 -1.52
C ARG A 236 5.26 -23.52 -2.76
N LEU A 237 5.47 -22.36 -3.35
CA LEU A 237 4.81 -21.97 -4.60
C LEU A 237 5.59 -22.56 -5.78
N VAL A 238 5.07 -23.63 -6.37
CA VAL A 238 5.76 -24.37 -7.45
C VAL A 238 5.35 -23.86 -8.84
N VAL A 239 4.27 -23.08 -8.92
CA VAL A 239 3.76 -22.51 -10.18
C VAL A 239 3.98 -21.00 -10.16
N PRO A 240 4.78 -20.45 -11.10
CA PRO A 240 4.95 -19.01 -11.22
C PRO A 240 3.63 -18.36 -11.63
N HIS A 241 3.23 -17.35 -10.87
CA HIS A 241 2.09 -16.47 -11.16
C HIS A 241 2.45 -15.09 -10.61
N THR A 242 1.82 -14.05 -11.16
CA THR A 242 2.18 -12.63 -10.98
C THR A 242 2.33 -12.15 -9.52
N PHE A 243 1.67 -12.80 -8.56
CA PHE A 243 1.76 -12.46 -7.13
C PHE A 243 2.67 -13.40 -6.31
N GLY A 244 3.28 -14.40 -6.94
CA GLY A 244 4.23 -15.31 -6.31
C GLY A 244 5.48 -14.60 -5.77
N ALA A 245 5.84 -13.47 -6.39
CA ALA A 245 6.90 -12.57 -5.92
C ALA A 245 6.65 -12.06 -4.49
N LEU A 246 5.37 -11.89 -4.09
CA LEU A 246 4.96 -11.44 -2.76
C LEU A 246 4.56 -12.60 -1.84
N TYR A 247 4.51 -13.83 -2.37
CA TYR A 247 4.26 -15.02 -1.58
C TYR A 247 5.56 -15.42 -0.87
N ASN A 248 5.87 -14.69 0.19
CA ASN A 248 7.03 -14.93 1.02
C ASN A 248 6.63 -14.84 2.51
N HIS A 249 7.50 -15.35 3.38
CA HIS A 249 7.30 -15.15 4.80
C HIS A 249 7.42 -13.65 5.12
N PRO A 250 6.65 -13.04 6.04
CA PRO A 250 6.70 -11.58 6.27
C PRO A 250 8.10 -11.03 6.60
N LEU A 251 8.91 -11.81 7.32
CA LEU A 251 10.33 -11.46 7.56
C LEU A 251 11.19 -11.48 6.30
N GLU A 252 10.85 -12.32 5.32
CA GLU A 252 11.53 -12.37 4.03
C GLU A 252 11.23 -11.11 3.22
N GLY A 253 9.95 -10.72 3.11
CA GLY A 253 9.57 -9.46 2.46
C GLY A 253 10.15 -8.22 3.16
N LEU A 254 10.29 -8.26 4.49
CA LEU A 254 11.02 -7.22 5.23
C LEU A 254 12.50 -7.16 4.83
N LEU A 255 13.19 -8.31 4.85
CA LEU A 255 14.64 -8.38 4.63
C LEU A 255 15.03 -8.11 3.17
N ILE A 256 14.30 -8.69 2.22
CA ILE A 256 14.60 -8.58 0.79
C ILE A 256 14.06 -7.26 0.24
N ASP A 257 12.74 -7.03 0.38
CA ASP A 257 12.07 -5.97 -0.37
C ASP A 257 12.16 -4.63 0.37
N THR A 258 11.85 -4.61 1.66
CA THR A 258 11.76 -3.37 2.43
C THR A 258 13.14 -2.78 2.72
N ILE A 259 14.06 -3.58 3.25
CA ILE A 259 15.43 -3.10 3.54
C ILE A 259 16.19 -2.84 2.24
N GLY A 260 16.04 -3.70 1.22
CA GLY A 260 16.68 -3.50 -0.08
C GLY A 260 16.24 -2.22 -0.76
N GLY A 261 14.93 -1.96 -0.79
CA GLY A 261 14.38 -0.71 -1.31
C GLY A 261 14.86 0.51 -0.52
N ALA A 262 14.88 0.43 0.82
CA ALA A 262 15.36 1.52 1.66
C ALA A 262 16.84 1.85 1.41
N LEU A 263 17.70 0.83 1.29
CA LEU A 263 19.13 1.01 1.00
C LEU A 263 19.34 1.57 -0.40
N SER A 264 18.63 1.07 -1.40
CA SER A 264 18.68 1.58 -2.78
C SER A 264 18.30 3.07 -2.84
N PHE A 265 17.25 3.48 -2.12
CA PHE A 265 16.86 4.88 -2.02
C PHE A 265 17.92 5.74 -1.34
N LEU A 266 18.42 5.32 -0.18
CA LEU A 266 19.35 6.11 0.63
C LEU A 266 20.73 6.25 -0.04
N LEU A 267 21.26 5.16 -0.58
CA LEU A 267 22.63 5.11 -1.11
C LEU A 267 22.75 5.70 -2.52
N SER A 268 21.68 5.65 -3.32
CA SER A 268 21.68 6.30 -4.64
C SER A 268 21.57 7.83 -4.57
N GLY A 269 21.22 8.39 -3.39
CA GLY A 269 20.96 9.81 -3.23
C GLY A 269 19.79 10.32 -4.07
N MET A 270 18.93 9.42 -4.55
CA MET A 270 17.85 9.75 -5.46
C MET A 270 16.87 10.75 -4.84
N SER A 271 16.45 11.74 -5.64
CA SER A 271 15.37 12.62 -5.17
C SER A 271 14.07 11.82 -5.08
N ARG A 272 13.16 12.27 -4.20
CA ARG A 272 11.85 11.64 -4.00
C ARG A 272 11.00 11.54 -5.28
N ARG A 273 11.30 12.37 -6.30
CA ARG A 273 10.63 12.29 -7.61
C ARG A 273 11.22 11.20 -8.49
N VAL A 274 12.51 10.92 -8.36
CA VAL A 274 13.22 9.87 -9.11
C VAL A 274 12.89 8.49 -8.54
N SER A 275 12.78 8.39 -7.21
CA SER A 275 12.41 7.14 -6.53
C SER A 275 11.07 6.59 -6.98
N ILE A 276 10.12 7.47 -7.35
CA ILE A 276 8.82 7.09 -7.89
C ILE A 276 9.00 6.25 -9.16
N PHE A 277 9.78 6.74 -10.13
CA PHE A 277 10.00 6.03 -11.38
C PHE A 277 10.80 4.74 -11.16
N PHE A 278 11.79 4.79 -10.26
CA PHE A 278 12.62 3.64 -9.95
C PHE A 278 11.82 2.48 -9.34
N PHE A 279 11.05 2.72 -8.29
CA PHE A 279 10.26 1.66 -7.66
C PHE A 279 9.10 1.19 -8.54
N SER A 280 8.51 2.08 -9.37
CA SER A 280 7.54 1.66 -10.39
C SER A 280 8.14 0.64 -11.35
N PHE A 281 9.33 0.96 -11.87
CA PHE A 281 10.05 0.06 -12.78
C PHE A 281 10.42 -1.25 -12.08
N ALA A 282 10.91 -1.20 -10.84
CA ALA A 282 11.27 -2.39 -10.07
C ALA A 282 10.05 -3.30 -9.80
N THR A 283 8.89 -2.74 -9.44
CA THR A 283 7.66 -3.52 -9.26
C THR A 283 7.19 -4.15 -10.56
N ILE A 284 7.19 -3.41 -11.67
CA ILE A 284 6.83 -3.95 -12.99
C ILE A 284 7.75 -5.11 -13.35
N LYS A 285 9.06 -4.93 -13.17
CA LYS A 285 10.07 -5.96 -13.45
C LYS A 285 9.90 -7.19 -12.56
N SER A 286 9.61 -7.00 -11.27
CA SER A 286 9.36 -8.10 -10.34
C SER A 286 8.14 -8.94 -10.73
N VAL A 287 7.06 -8.28 -11.19
CA VAL A 287 5.87 -8.98 -11.70
C VAL A 287 6.22 -9.71 -12.99
N ASP A 288 6.88 -9.05 -13.94
CA ASP A 288 7.31 -9.63 -15.22
C ASP A 288 8.18 -10.89 -15.04
N ASP A 289 9.14 -10.85 -14.11
CA ASP A 289 10.01 -11.98 -13.79
C ASP A 289 9.29 -13.19 -13.18
N ASN A 290 8.07 -12.98 -12.65
CA ASN A 290 7.25 -14.00 -12.00
C ASN A 290 5.99 -14.34 -12.80
N CYS A 291 5.80 -13.74 -13.98
CA CYS A 291 4.87 -14.22 -14.99
C CYS A 291 5.46 -15.52 -15.55
N GLY A 292 4.78 -16.66 -15.33
CA GLY A 292 5.15 -17.89 -16.03
C GLY A 292 5.19 -17.68 -17.55
N LEU A 293 6.04 -18.44 -18.25
CA LEU A 293 6.05 -18.53 -19.71
C LEU A 293 4.77 -19.19 -20.24
#